data_AF-A0A4Z1G5D6-F1
#
_entry.id   AF-A0A4Z1G5D6-F1
#
_cell.length_a   1.000
_cell.length_b   1.000
_cell.length_c   1.000
_cell.angle_alpha   90.00
_cell.angle_beta   90.00
_cell.angle_gamma   90.00
#
_symmetry.space_group_name_H-M   'P 1'
#
loop_
_entity.id
_entity.type
_entity.pdbx_description
1 polymer ?
#
loop_
_entity_poly.entity_id
_entity_poly.type
_entity_poly.pdbx_seq_one_letter_code
_entity_poly.pdbx_strand_id
1 'polypeptide(L)'
;MKVFNVDGERFDGKELRTQDIEFNSTPALDLADAKTTKEIIDLRIKYGGDKTELYKHLEARKDTSLQKARDEVRNTHLESTRQYSQTAYRFGDYVVKYCLVPSSETQQKLYEETVKPDAHPDNILSEWLKEFHTNHDAEYLFQVQLLENLEDQPVEYAGKVWDPEKYPQQTVATLKIPKQDSFIAARKTFWEDHMRLDPWHGLKSFQPLGSPNRLRKDVYPASSSFRRKMNGRQELDVNNIDSIPDGGWVIGAL
;
A
#
# COMPACT_ATOMS: atom_id res chain seq x y z
N MET A 1 2.26 3.14 5.82
CA MET A 1 2.89 3.14 7.15
C MET A 1 4.03 4.16 7.14
N LYS A 2 4.09 5.05 8.14
CA LYS A 2 5.23 5.95 8.35
C LYS A 2 6.01 5.44 9.55
N VAL A 3 7.27 5.11 9.36
CA VAL A 3 8.18 4.66 10.42
C VAL A 3 8.96 5.87 10.91
N PHE A 4 8.98 6.10 12.23
CA PHE A 4 9.71 7.21 12.86
C PHE A 4 11.09 6.77 13.34
N ASN A 5 11.94 7.75 13.67
CA ASN A 5 13.30 7.55 14.17
C ASN A 5 14.20 6.76 13.20
N VAL A 6 14.02 7.00 11.90
CA VAL A 6 14.82 6.37 10.85
C VAL A 6 15.87 7.37 10.36
N ASP A 7 17.15 7.05 10.56
CA ASP A 7 18.27 7.88 10.14
C ASP A 7 18.85 7.44 8.79
N GLY A 8 19.34 8.40 8.02
CA GLY A 8 20.08 8.16 6.79
C GLY A 8 19.92 9.27 5.75
N GLU A 9 20.60 9.12 4.62
CA GLU A 9 20.51 10.06 3.51
C GLU A 9 19.15 9.94 2.81
N ARG A 10 18.42 11.06 2.65
CA ARG A 10 17.09 11.10 2.03
C ARG A 10 17.12 11.53 0.55
N PHE A 11 16.05 11.20 -0.18
CA PHE A 11 15.86 11.69 -1.56
C PHE A 11 15.58 13.18 -1.67
N ASP A 12 14.85 13.76 -0.71
CA ASP A 12 14.38 15.14 -0.74
C ASP A 12 15.36 16.14 -0.08
N GLY A 13 16.45 15.64 0.51
CA GLY A 13 17.43 16.44 1.24
C GLY A 13 16.90 17.07 2.53
N LYS A 14 15.66 16.74 2.96
CA LYS A 14 15.10 17.24 4.22
C LYS A 14 15.74 16.52 5.41
N GLU A 15 15.69 17.13 6.59
CA GLU A 15 16.16 16.52 7.85
C GLU A 15 15.03 15.76 8.58
N LEU A 16 14.22 15.01 7.82
CA LEU A 16 13.17 14.16 8.41
C LEU A 16 13.72 12.78 8.77
N ARG A 17 13.42 12.32 9.98
CA ARG A 17 13.83 11.02 10.54
C ARG A 17 12.72 9.98 10.36
N THR A 18 12.21 9.84 9.14
CA THR A 18 11.07 8.97 8.82
C THR A 18 11.28 8.10 7.58
N GLN A 19 10.59 6.98 7.48
CA GLN A 19 10.52 6.17 6.26
C GLN A 19 9.06 5.83 5.95
N ASP A 20 8.60 6.24 4.78
CA ASP A 20 7.29 5.85 4.28
C ASP A 20 7.37 4.49 3.58
N ILE A 21 6.43 3.63 3.93
CA ILE A 21 6.30 2.27 3.41
C ILE A 21 4.83 2.06 3.03
N GLU A 22 4.60 1.72 1.76
CA GLU A 22 3.26 1.52 1.21
C GLU A 22 2.99 0.07 0.88
N PHE A 23 1.70 -0.29 0.96
CA PHE A 23 1.21 -1.63 0.68
C PHE A 23 -0.14 -1.59 -0.02
N ASN A 24 -0.51 -2.71 -0.62
CA ASN A 24 -1.80 -2.96 -1.25
C ASN A 24 -2.22 -4.43 -1.06
N SER A 25 -3.49 -4.75 -1.24
CA SER A 25 -4.06 -6.07 -0.91
C SER A 25 -3.76 -7.18 -1.93
N THR A 26 -3.02 -6.88 -3.01
CA THR A 26 -2.69 -7.84 -4.07
C THR A 26 -1.18 -7.91 -4.33
N PRO A 27 -0.63 -9.08 -4.71
CA PRO A 27 0.81 -9.26 -4.93
C PRO A 27 1.32 -8.65 -6.24
N ALA A 28 0.42 -8.36 -7.19
CA ALA A 28 0.73 -7.79 -8.49
C ALA A 28 -0.02 -6.46 -8.68
N LEU A 29 0.64 -5.50 -9.34
CA LEU A 29 0.04 -4.23 -9.72
C LEU A 29 -0.53 -4.36 -11.15
N ASP A 30 -1.81 -4.07 -11.30
CA ASP A 30 -2.50 -4.04 -12.60
C ASP A 30 -1.98 -2.90 -13.50
N LEU A 31 -1.60 -1.78 -12.90
CA LEU A 31 -0.85 -0.69 -13.53
C LEU A 31 0.66 -1.03 -13.60
N ALA A 32 0.96 -2.15 -14.25
CA ALA A 32 2.22 -2.90 -14.11
C ALA A 32 3.49 -2.13 -14.49
N ASP A 33 3.42 -1.20 -15.44
CA ASP A 33 4.50 -0.31 -15.86
C ASP A 33 3.93 1.05 -16.29
N ALA A 34 4.79 2.03 -16.55
CA ALA A 34 4.35 3.38 -16.90
C ALA A 34 3.50 3.44 -18.18
N LYS A 35 3.79 2.59 -19.19
CA LYS A 35 3.04 2.55 -20.45
C LYS A 35 1.65 1.96 -20.22
N THR A 36 1.60 0.80 -19.58
CA THR A 36 0.37 0.11 -19.18
C THR A 36 -0.48 1.02 -18.31
N THR A 37 0.14 1.74 -17.37
CA THR A 37 -0.56 2.71 -16.52
C THR A 37 -1.29 3.75 -17.36
N LYS A 38 -0.60 4.39 -18.31
CA LYS A 38 -1.21 5.40 -19.17
C LYS A 38 -2.39 4.82 -19.96
N GLU A 39 -2.18 3.69 -20.64
CA GLU A 39 -3.20 3.07 -21.49
C GLU A 39 -4.45 2.69 -20.68
N ILE A 40 -4.27 2.10 -19.49
CA ILE A 40 -5.38 1.66 -18.65
C ILE A 40 -6.12 2.84 -18.02
N ILE A 41 -5.41 3.88 -17.59
CA ILE A 41 -6.05 5.10 -17.08
C ILE A 41 -6.84 5.81 -18.18
N ASP A 42 -6.32 5.89 -19.41
CA ASP A 42 -7.05 6.46 -20.55
C ASP A 42 -8.37 5.69 -20.80
N LEU A 43 -8.33 4.35 -20.76
CA LEU A 43 -9.52 3.52 -20.90
C LEU A 43 -10.51 3.74 -19.74
N ARG A 44 -10.03 3.80 -18.50
CA ARG A 44 -10.89 4.01 -17.31
C ARG A 44 -11.53 5.39 -17.31
N ILE A 45 -10.82 6.44 -17.75
CA ILE A 45 -11.39 7.79 -17.90
C ILE A 45 -12.48 7.79 -18.97
N LYS A 46 -12.24 7.13 -20.11
CA LYS A 46 -13.17 7.17 -21.25
C LYS A 46 -14.40 6.27 -21.06
N TYR A 47 -14.23 5.11 -20.45
CA TYR A 47 -15.25 4.05 -20.39
C TYR A 47 -15.62 3.61 -18.97
N GLY A 48 -15.07 4.22 -17.92
CA GLY A 48 -15.31 3.79 -16.52
C GLY A 48 -16.77 3.83 -16.07
N GLY A 49 -17.62 4.63 -16.72
CA GLY A 49 -19.07 4.66 -16.50
C GLY A 49 -19.85 3.56 -17.21
N ASP A 50 -19.23 2.81 -18.13
CA ASP A 50 -19.83 1.70 -18.86
C ASP A 50 -18.92 0.46 -18.73
N LYS A 51 -19.23 -0.37 -17.72
CA LYS A 51 -18.44 -1.57 -17.42
C LYS A 51 -18.38 -2.53 -18.61
N THR A 52 -19.47 -2.68 -19.36
CA THR A 52 -19.53 -3.58 -20.51
C THR A 52 -18.57 -3.11 -21.60
N GLU A 53 -18.59 -1.81 -21.93
CA GLU A 53 -17.69 -1.26 -22.95
C GLU A 53 -16.23 -1.26 -22.49
N LEU A 54 -15.96 -0.90 -21.22
CA LEU A 54 -14.62 -1.00 -20.65
C LEU A 54 -14.06 -2.42 -20.78
N TYR A 55 -14.85 -3.45 -20.45
CA TYR A 55 -14.40 -4.83 -20.50
C TYR A 55 -14.07 -5.30 -21.92
N LYS A 56 -14.81 -4.88 -22.94
CA LYS A 56 -14.45 -5.18 -24.34
C LYS A 56 -13.03 -4.70 -24.67
N HIS A 57 -12.67 -3.51 -24.20
CA HIS A 57 -11.32 -2.97 -24.40
C HIS A 57 -10.26 -3.71 -23.58
N LEU A 58 -10.55 -4.07 -22.33
CA LEU A 58 -9.62 -4.83 -21.49
C LEU A 58 -9.38 -6.25 -22.03
N GLU A 59 -10.42 -6.90 -22.54
CA GLU A 59 -10.36 -8.26 -23.09
C GLU A 59 -9.55 -8.37 -24.39
N ALA A 60 -9.43 -7.29 -25.14
CA ALA A 60 -8.57 -7.23 -26.32
C ALA A 60 -7.07 -7.12 -25.98
N ARG A 61 -6.70 -6.88 -24.71
CA ARG A 61 -5.31 -6.71 -24.30
C ARG A 61 -4.65 -8.04 -23.93
N LYS A 62 -3.33 -8.11 -24.10
CA LYS A 62 -2.51 -9.29 -23.73
C LYS A 62 -2.48 -9.54 -22.22
N ASP A 63 -2.62 -8.49 -21.42
CA ASP A 63 -2.63 -8.50 -19.96
C ASP A 63 -4.05 -8.55 -19.37
N THR A 64 -5.07 -8.94 -20.16
CA THR A 64 -6.49 -8.98 -19.76
C THR A 64 -6.73 -9.62 -18.40
N SER A 65 -6.10 -10.76 -18.11
CA SER A 65 -6.24 -11.45 -16.83
C SER A 65 -5.82 -10.57 -15.66
N LEU A 66 -4.70 -9.85 -15.79
CA LEU A 66 -4.23 -8.92 -14.76
C LEU A 66 -5.17 -7.70 -14.64
N GLN A 67 -5.69 -7.19 -15.75
CA GLN A 67 -6.58 -6.03 -15.75
C GLN A 67 -7.96 -6.32 -15.15
N LYS A 68 -8.46 -7.54 -15.32
CA LYS A 68 -9.75 -8.00 -14.76
C LYS A 68 -9.63 -8.50 -13.32
N ALA A 69 -8.44 -8.97 -12.90
CA ALA A 69 -8.21 -9.52 -11.55
C ALA A 69 -8.61 -8.56 -10.42
N ARG A 70 -8.54 -7.23 -10.65
CA ARG A 70 -8.98 -6.23 -9.67
C ARG A 70 -10.44 -6.36 -9.24
N ASP A 71 -11.30 -6.87 -10.12
CA ASP A 71 -12.73 -7.06 -9.86
C ASP A 71 -13.04 -8.41 -9.21
N GLU A 72 -12.02 -9.26 -9.08
CA GLU A 72 -12.09 -10.60 -8.47
C GLU A 72 -11.46 -10.64 -7.08
N VAL A 73 -10.87 -9.51 -6.63
CA VAL A 73 -10.28 -9.39 -5.30
C VAL A 73 -11.37 -9.56 -4.25
N ARG A 74 -11.13 -10.45 -3.28
CA ARG A 74 -12.04 -10.67 -2.17
C ARG A 74 -12.11 -9.41 -1.29
N ASN A 75 -13.31 -8.92 -1.06
CA ASN A 75 -13.57 -7.90 -0.03
C ASN A 75 -13.67 -8.59 1.33
N THR A 76 -12.55 -8.70 2.05
CA THR A 76 -12.46 -9.30 3.39
C THR A 76 -12.08 -8.24 4.42
N HIS A 77 -12.01 -8.62 5.70
CA HIS A 77 -11.44 -7.79 6.76
C HIS A 77 -10.05 -7.26 6.39
N LEU A 78 -9.87 -5.93 6.46
CA LEU A 78 -8.64 -5.26 5.98
C LEU A 78 -7.43 -5.66 6.83
N GLU A 79 -7.61 -5.73 8.14
CA GLU A 79 -6.62 -6.15 9.12
C GLU A 79 -6.18 -7.61 8.94
N SER A 80 -7.02 -8.42 8.29
CA SER A 80 -6.85 -9.84 8.02
C SER A 80 -6.35 -10.13 6.61
N THR A 81 -6.24 -9.09 5.78
CA THR A 81 -5.75 -9.20 4.41
C THR A 81 -4.24 -9.00 4.38
N ARG A 82 -3.53 -9.93 3.72
CA ARG A 82 -2.10 -9.76 3.45
C ARG A 82 -1.85 -8.54 2.57
N GLN A 83 -0.86 -7.73 2.94
CA GLN A 83 -0.56 -6.46 2.26
C GLN A 83 0.82 -6.54 1.59
N TYR A 84 0.97 -6.06 0.36
CA TYR A 84 2.19 -6.22 -0.45
C TYR A 84 2.71 -4.88 -0.95
N SER A 85 4.03 -4.77 -1.10
CA SER A 85 4.69 -3.62 -1.73
C SER A 85 4.32 -3.44 -3.21
N GLN A 86 3.86 -4.53 -3.86
CA GLN A 86 3.62 -4.74 -5.30
C GLN A 86 4.85 -4.53 -6.20
N THR A 87 5.53 -3.39 -6.04
CA THR A 87 6.77 -2.98 -6.71
C THR A 87 8.01 -3.37 -5.90
N ALA A 88 9.17 -3.44 -6.58
CA ALA A 88 10.45 -3.72 -5.96
C ALA A 88 11.13 -2.45 -5.41
N TYR A 89 11.99 -2.64 -4.41
CA TYR A 89 12.77 -1.60 -3.74
C TYR A 89 14.23 -2.07 -3.62
N ARG A 90 15.19 -1.15 -3.78
CA ARG A 90 16.59 -1.39 -3.42
C ARG A 90 16.74 -1.20 -1.92
N PHE A 91 17.35 -2.16 -1.24
CA PHE A 91 17.69 -2.09 0.18
C PHE A 91 19.20 -2.34 0.32
N GLY A 92 19.99 -1.27 0.38
CA GLY A 92 21.45 -1.37 0.30
C GLY A 92 21.90 -2.09 -0.97
N ASP A 93 22.60 -3.22 -0.80
CA ASP A 93 23.08 -4.07 -1.89
C ASP A 93 22.01 -5.02 -2.46
N TYR A 94 20.85 -5.13 -1.80
CA TYR A 94 19.79 -6.06 -2.17
C TYR A 94 18.66 -5.36 -2.93
N VAL A 95 17.85 -6.16 -3.63
CA VAL A 95 16.55 -5.73 -4.17
C VAL A 95 15.48 -6.64 -3.60
N VAL A 96 14.39 -6.07 -3.12
CA VAL A 96 13.32 -6.79 -2.44
C VAL A 96 11.94 -6.37 -2.91
N LYS A 97 10.98 -7.30 -2.85
CA LYS A 97 9.58 -6.98 -2.55
C LYS A 97 9.32 -7.30 -1.08
N TYR A 98 8.35 -6.63 -0.47
CA TYR A 98 8.00 -6.87 0.93
C TYR A 98 6.49 -7.01 1.12
N CYS A 99 6.07 -7.64 2.20
CA CYS A 99 4.67 -7.78 2.56
C CYS A 99 4.45 -7.83 4.08
N LEU A 100 3.23 -7.54 4.50
CA LEU A 100 2.72 -7.78 5.85
C LEU A 100 1.77 -8.97 5.81
N VAL A 101 2.04 -9.96 6.66
CA VAL A 101 1.23 -11.16 6.80
C VAL A 101 0.53 -11.15 8.16
N PRO A 102 -0.80 -11.05 8.21
CA PRO A 102 -1.55 -11.16 9.46
C PRO A 102 -1.20 -12.45 10.19
N SER A 103 -0.83 -12.36 11.47
CA SER A 103 -0.31 -13.50 12.23
C SER A 103 -1.16 -13.93 13.42
N SER A 104 -2.10 -13.10 13.90
CA SER A 104 -2.97 -13.50 15.01
C SER A 104 -4.05 -14.49 14.57
N GLU A 105 -4.48 -15.35 15.50
CA GLU A 105 -5.58 -16.31 15.28
C GLU A 105 -6.88 -15.60 14.88
N THR A 106 -7.18 -14.45 15.49
CA THR A 106 -8.37 -13.64 15.16
C THR A 106 -8.32 -13.14 13.72
N GLN A 107 -7.19 -12.58 13.28
CA GLN A 107 -7.04 -12.12 11.90
C GLN A 107 -7.19 -13.28 10.90
N GLN A 108 -6.59 -14.43 11.18
CA GLN A 108 -6.71 -15.62 10.31
C GLN A 108 -8.16 -16.07 10.15
N LYS A 109 -8.95 -16.09 11.24
CA LYS A 109 -10.38 -16.44 11.17
C LYS A 109 -11.20 -15.44 10.37
N LEU A 110 -10.97 -14.15 10.59
CA LEU A 110 -11.72 -13.06 9.95
C LEU A 110 -11.44 -12.94 8.44
N TYR A 111 -10.31 -13.46 7.94
CA TYR A 111 -10.02 -13.49 6.50
C TYR A 111 -11.04 -14.33 5.70
N GLU A 112 -11.69 -15.30 6.34
CA GLU A 112 -12.70 -16.13 5.67
C GLU A 112 -14.03 -15.40 5.48
N GLU A 113 -14.28 -14.33 6.24
CA GLU A 113 -15.45 -13.51 6.08
C GLU A 113 -15.29 -12.53 4.91
N THR A 114 -16.29 -12.52 4.02
CA THR A 114 -16.34 -11.64 2.85
C THR A 114 -17.57 -10.75 2.89
N VAL A 115 -17.44 -9.54 2.32
CA VAL A 115 -18.56 -8.62 2.16
C VAL A 115 -19.66 -9.26 1.32
N LYS A 116 -20.89 -9.17 1.82
CA LYS A 116 -22.10 -9.61 1.14
C LYS A 116 -22.89 -8.36 0.72
N PRO A 117 -22.87 -7.97 -0.57
CA PRO A 117 -23.46 -6.71 -1.03
C PRO A 117 -24.93 -6.53 -0.65
N ASP A 118 -25.71 -7.61 -0.63
CA ASP A 118 -27.15 -7.55 -0.30
C ASP A 118 -27.43 -7.52 1.21
N ALA A 119 -26.44 -7.79 2.07
CA ALA A 119 -26.63 -7.95 3.51
C ALA A 119 -25.82 -6.95 4.35
N HIS A 120 -24.75 -6.38 3.80
CA HIS A 120 -23.89 -5.45 4.51
C HIS A 120 -24.08 -4.02 3.97
N PRO A 121 -23.97 -2.99 4.83
CA PRO A 121 -24.00 -1.60 4.39
C PRO A 121 -22.73 -1.23 3.60
N ASP A 122 -22.81 -0.16 2.82
CA ASP A 122 -21.70 0.31 1.96
C ASP A 122 -20.40 0.60 2.74
N ASN A 123 -20.50 0.94 4.02
CA ASN A 123 -19.38 1.29 4.89
C ASN A 123 -18.85 0.10 5.73
N ILE A 124 -19.31 -1.13 5.49
CA ILE A 124 -19.02 -2.30 6.33
C ILE A 124 -17.53 -2.53 6.62
N LEU A 125 -16.65 -2.32 5.63
CA LEU A 125 -15.20 -2.51 5.81
C LEU A 125 -14.62 -1.54 6.86
N SER A 126 -15.15 -0.32 6.94
CA SER A 126 -14.73 0.65 7.96
C SER A 126 -15.27 0.31 9.34
N GLU A 127 -16.48 -0.25 9.41
CA GLU A 127 -17.08 -0.71 10.66
C GLU A 127 -16.33 -1.91 11.23
N TRP A 128 -16.03 -2.90 10.39
CA TRP A 128 -15.21 -4.06 10.75
C TRP A 128 -13.83 -3.66 11.24
N LEU A 129 -13.12 -2.78 10.52
CA LEU A 129 -11.79 -2.33 10.92
C LEU A 129 -11.82 -1.57 12.26
N LYS A 130 -12.87 -0.76 12.50
CA LYS A 130 -13.07 -0.06 13.77
C LYS A 130 -13.35 -1.03 14.91
N GLU A 131 -14.27 -1.97 14.70
CA GLU A 131 -14.64 -2.99 15.69
C GLU A 131 -13.44 -3.85 16.06
N PHE A 132 -12.66 -4.27 15.07
CA PHE A 132 -11.45 -5.05 15.31
C PHE A 132 -10.46 -4.29 16.18
N HIS A 133 -10.04 -3.08 15.78
CA HIS A 133 -9.04 -2.33 16.53
C HIS A 133 -9.53 -1.85 17.90
N THR A 134 -10.85 -1.72 18.10
CA THR A 134 -11.41 -1.43 19.44
C THR A 134 -11.17 -2.59 20.41
N ASN A 135 -11.26 -3.83 19.92
CA ASN A 135 -11.30 -5.03 20.76
C ASN A 135 -10.01 -5.87 20.72
N HIS A 136 -9.17 -5.71 19.70
CA HIS A 136 -8.04 -6.59 19.41
C HIS A 136 -6.78 -5.82 19.03
N ASP A 137 -5.63 -6.37 19.44
CA ASP A 137 -4.34 -5.99 18.87
C ASP A 137 -4.22 -6.64 17.47
N ALA A 138 -3.62 -5.93 16.52
CA ALA A 138 -3.21 -6.51 15.25
C ALA A 138 -1.74 -6.94 15.30
N GLU A 139 -1.42 -8.09 14.74
CA GLU A 139 -0.05 -8.56 14.58
C GLU A 139 0.21 -8.95 13.12
N TYR A 140 1.38 -8.55 12.61
CA TYR A 140 1.82 -8.90 11.27
C TYR A 140 3.28 -9.36 11.27
N LEU A 141 3.59 -10.39 10.49
CA LEU A 141 4.95 -10.69 10.09
C LEU A 141 5.33 -9.76 8.93
N PHE A 142 6.38 -8.97 9.09
CA PHE A 142 6.98 -8.24 7.98
C PHE A 142 7.94 -9.17 7.27
N GLN A 143 7.60 -9.53 6.03
CA GLN A 143 8.39 -10.46 5.23
C GLN A 143 8.97 -9.78 3.99
N VAL A 144 10.17 -10.18 3.60
CA VAL A 144 10.84 -9.75 2.37
C VAL A 144 11.06 -10.94 1.44
N GLN A 145 11.01 -10.68 0.15
CA GLN A 145 11.35 -11.62 -0.91
C GLN A 145 12.50 -11.00 -1.70
N LEU A 146 13.65 -11.68 -1.73
CA LEU A 146 14.86 -11.19 -2.39
C LEU A 146 14.79 -11.41 -3.90
N LEU A 147 15.37 -10.48 -4.64
CA LEU A 147 15.63 -10.63 -6.07
C LEU A 147 16.83 -11.55 -6.28
N GLU A 148 16.62 -12.64 -7.00
CA GLU A 148 17.67 -13.61 -7.37
C GLU A 148 17.78 -13.79 -8.89
N ASN A 149 16.69 -13.60 -9.64
CA ASN A 149 16.67 -13.75 -11.10
C ASN A 149 15.76 -12.70 -11.76
N LEU A 150 16.32 -11.86 -12.63
CA LEU A 150 15.59 -10.76 -13.27
C LEU A 150 14.56 -11.19 -14.34
N GLU A 151 14.71 -12.37 -14.94
CA GLU A 151 13.74 -12.90 -15.90
C GLU A 151 12.46 -13.36 -15.18
N ASP A 152 12.64 -13.99 -14.03
CA ASP A 152 11.55 -14.46 -13.18
C ASP A 152 10.95 -13.35 -12.31
N GLN A 153 11.77 -12.40 -11.90
CA GLN A 153 11.42 -11.33 -10.97
C GLN A 153 11.69 -9.94 -11.59
N PRO A 154 10.98 -9.56 -12.66
CA PRO A 154 11.24 -8.31 -13.37
C PRO A 154 10.93 -7.11 -12.46
N VAL A 155 11.91 -6.21 -12.36
CA VAL A 155 11.78 -4.97 -11.57
C VAL A 155 10.97 -3.92 -12.33
N GLU A 156 11.09 -3.87 -13.65
CA GLU A 156 10.44 -2.84 -14.48
C GLU A 156 8.95 -3.10 -14.76
N TYR A 157 8.48 -4.33 -14.51
CA TYR A 157 7.10 -4.77 -14.68
C TYR A 157 6.53 -5.35 -13.39
N ALA A 158 5.72 -4.57 -12.67
CA ALA A 158 5.15 -4.93 -11.37
C ALA A 158 3.90 -5.83 -11.43
N GLY A 159 3.46 -6.21 -12.64
CA GLY A 159 2.34 -7.12 -12.85
C GLY A 159 2.70 -8.60 -12.67
N LYS A 160 3.99 -8.94 -12.55
CA LYS A 160 4.44 -10.31 -12.30
C LYS A 160 4.59 -10.56 -10.80
N VAL A 161 3.88 -11.57 -10.31
CA VAL A 161 4.07 -12.13 -8.96
C VAL A 161 5.40 -12.88 -8.94
N TRP A 162 6.20 -12.65 -7.90
CA TRP A 162 7.44 -13.41 -7.68
C TRP A 162 7.08 -14.70 -6.95
N ASP A 163 7.44 -15.84 -7.55
CA ASP A 163 7.05 -17.16 -7.06
C ASP A 163 7.63 -17.44 -5.67
N PRO A 164 6.80 -17.62 -4.62
CA PRO A 164 7.26 -17.87 -3.26
C PRO A 164 7.85 -19.29 -3.06
N GLU A 165 7.56 -20.26 -3.93
CA GLU A 165 8.17 -21.59 -3.85
C GLU A 165 9.61 -21.56 -4.36
N LYS A 166 9.88 -20.73 -5.37
CA LYS A 166 11.21 -20.55 -5.95
C LYS A 166 12.05 -19.52 -5.20
N TYR A 167 11.43 -18.43 -4.76
CA TYR A 167 12.04 -17.31 -4.04
C TYR A 167 11.32 -17.12 -2.71
N PRO A 168 11.72 -17.83 -1.65
CA PRO A 168 10.97 -17.86 -0.41
C PRO A 168 10.94 -16.50 0.29
N GLN A 169 9.82 -16.23 0.95
CA GLN A 169 9.68 -15.05 1.80
C GLN A 169 10.37 -15.26 3.14
N GLN A 170 11.06 -14.24 3.63
CA GLN A 170 11.82 -14.25 4.88
C GLN A 170 11.22 -13.24 5.86
N THR A 171 10.80 -13.71 7.04
CA THR A 171 10.36 -12.81 8.12
C THR A 171 11.56 -12.08 8.69
N VAL A 172 11.49 -10.75 8.70
CA VAL A 172 12.58 -9.89 9.21
C VAL A 172 12.16 -9.00 10.38
N ALA A 173 10.86 -8.86 10.63
CA ALA A 173 10.34 -8.14 11.79
C ALA A 173 8.90 -8.56 12.11
N THR A 174 8.41 -8.14 13.26
CA THR A 174 6.99 -8.22 13.64
C THR A 174 6.44 -6.83 13.87
N LEU A 175 5.31 -6.50 13.23
CA LEU A 175 4.57 -5.27 13.45
C LEU A 175 3.41 -5.55 14.40
N LYS A 176 3.33 -4.81 15.50
CA LYS A 176 2.20 -4.85 16.44
C LYS A 176 1.48 -3.50 16.44
N ILE A 177 0.18 -3.55 16.25
CA ILE A 177 -0.71 -2.40 16.36
C ILE A 177 -1.62 -2.65 17.56
N PRO A 178 -1.37 -1.98 18.71
CA PRO A 178 -2.22 -2.13 19.88
C PRO A 178 -3.66 -1.76 19.56
N LYS A 179 -4.60 -2.39 20.26
CA LYS A 179 -6.01 -1.99 20.27
C LYS A 179 -6.13 -0.50 20.58
N GLN A 180 -6.96 0.19 19.81
CA GLN A 180 -7.12 1.64 19.85
C GLN A 180 -8.42 2.05 19.17
N ASP A 181 -8.92 3.24 19.50
CA ASP A 181 -9.94 3.89 18.67
C ASP A 181 -9.29 4.35 17.36
N SER A 182 -9.57 3.62 16.27
CA SER A 182 -8.91 3.80 14.98
C SER A 182 -9.54 4.90 14.11
N PHE A 183 -10.75 5.38 14.44
CA PHE A 183 -11.53 6.33 13.62
C PHE A 183 -11.82 7.67 14.34
N ILE A 184 -10.85 8.17 15.09
CA ILE A 184 -10.91 9.49 15.71
C ILE A 184 -10.95 10.56 14.60
N ALA A 185 -11.98 11.41 14.62
CA ALA A 185 -12.24 12.40 13.57
C ALA A 185 -11.04 13.33 13.30
N ALA A 186 -10.37 13.80 14.37
CA ALA A 186 -9.18 14.64 14.25
C ALA A 186 -8.02 13.93 13.52
N ARG A 187 -7.80 12.64 13.79
CA ARG A 187 -6.78 11.82 13.13
C ARG A 187 -7.11 11.60 11.66
N LYS A 188 -8.37 11.32 11.35
CA LYS A 188 -8.85 11.18 9.95
C LYS A 188 -8.63 12.48 9.16
N THR A 189 -9.08 13.62 9.69
CA THR A 189 -8.88 14.92 9.04
C THR A 189 -7.39 15.23 8.87
N PHE A 190 -6.57 14.95 9.87
CA PHE A 190 -5.12 15.14 9.76
C PHE A 190 -4.48 14.28 8.67
N TRP A 191 -4.82 12.98 8.63
CA TRP A 191 -4.36 12.06 7.59
C TRP A 191 -4.78 12.53 6.19
N GLU A 192 -6.03 12.96 6.04
CA GLU A 192 -6.59 13.37 4.75
C GLU A 192 -6.02 14.70 4.28
N ASP A 193 -5.93 15.71 5.14
CA ASP A 193 -5.67 17.10 4.72
C ASP A 193 -4.19 17.50 4.79
N HIS A 194 -3.43 16.94 5.73
CA HIS A 194 -2.10 17.44 6.10
C HIS A 194 -0.98 16.48 5.77
N MET A 195 -1.19 15.19 5.98
CA MET A 195 -0.17 14.19 5.75
C MET A 195 -0.20 13.64 4.32
N ARG A 196 0.99 13.24 3.85
CA ARG A 196 1.16 12.43 2.66
C ARG A 196 2.01 11.22 3.04
N LEU A 197 1.59 10.05 2.55
CA LEU A 197 2.41 8.86 2.45
C LEU A 197 2.94 8.81 1.02
N ASP A 198 4.25 8.65 0.85
CA ASP A 198 4.90 8.62 -0.46
C ASP A 198 6.12 7.69 -0.42
N PRO A 199 6.28 6.71 -1.32
CA PRO A 199 7.44 5.81 -1.28
C PRO A 199 8.78 6.54 -1.48
N TRP A 200 8.78 7.76 -2.03
CA TRP A 200 9.98 8.60 -2.17
C TRP A 200 10.25 9.47 -0.94
N HIS A 201 9.35 9.49 0.05
CA HIS A 201 9.61 10.06 1.38
C HIS A 201 10.37 9.07 2.26
N GLY A 202 11.64 8.84 1.92
CA GLY A 202 12.48 7.93 2.66
C GLY A 202 13.95 8.01 2.30
N LEU A 203 14.68 6.99 2.72
CA LEU A 203 16.12 6.89 2.57
C LEU A 203 16.50 6.49 1.13
N LYS A 204 17.62 7.02 0.64
CA LYS A 204 18.24 6.57 -0.61
C LYS A 204 18.63 5.09 -0.58
N SER A 205 18.94 4.57 0.61
CA SER A 205 19.22 3.15 0.83
C SER A 205 17.99 2.26 0.73
N PHE A 206 16.77 2.81 0.75
CA PHE A 206 15.50 2.11 0.54
C PHE A 206 14.77 2.64 -0.71
N GLN A 207 15.46 2.62 -1.85
CA GLN A 207 15.01 3.27 -3.08
C GLN A 207 13.85 2.51 -3.76
N PRO A 208 12.72 3.16 -4.06
CA PRO A 208 11.68 2.59 -4.91
C PRO A 208 12.19 2.33 -6.35
N LEU A 209 11.95 1.13 -6.89
CA LEU A 209 12.43 0.71 -8.22
C LEU A 209 11.29 0.43 -9.21
N GLY A 210 11.63 0.37 -10.49
CA GLY A 210 10.71 0.09 -11.59
C GLY A 210 9.99 1.33 -12.10
N SER A 211 9.52 1.27 -13.35
CA SER A 211 8.80 2.37 -13.97
C SER A 211 7.54 2.85 -13.21
N PRO A 212 6.75 1.99 -12.51
CA PRO A 212 5.63 2.48 -11.69
C PRO A 212 6.09 3.40 -10.56
N ASN A 213 7.19 3.08 -9.88
CA ASN A 213 7.70 3.93 -8.81
C ASN A 213 8.29 5.24 -9.34
N ARG A 214 8.98 5.20 -10.49
CA ARG A 214 9.43 6.44 -11.15
C ARG A 214 8.24 7.34 -11.51
N LEU A 215 7.12 6.79 -11.96
CA LEU A 215 5.88 7.54 -12.17
C LEU A 215 5.32 8.13 -10.87
N ARG A 216 5.27 7.33 -9.79
CA ARG A 216 4.80 7.79 -8.46
C ARG A 216 5.61 8.95 -7.92
N LYS A 217 6.92 9.02 -8.25
CA LYS A 217 7.80 10.13 -7.87
C LYS A 217 7.28 11.50 -8.29
N ASP A 218 6.62 11.57 -9.45
CA ASP A 218 6.11 12.83 -10.00
C ASP A 218 4.62 12.99 -9.73
N VAL A 219 3.84 11.92 -9.86
CA VAL A 219 2.37 11.96 -9.78
C VAL A 219 1.88 12.17 -8.34
N TYR A 220 2.54 11.59 -7.33
CA TYR A 220 2.07 11.71 -5.94
C TYR A 220 2.25 13.14 -5.38
N PRO A 221 3.41 13.81 -5.57
CA PRO A 221 3.53 15.22 -5.22
C PRO A 221 2.54 16.12 -5.97
N ALA A 222 2.31 15.88 -7.27
CA ALA A 222 1.37 16.66 -8.07
C ALA A 222 -0.08 16.51 -7.59
N SER A 223 -0.53 15.26 -7.39
CA SER A 223 -1.87 14.93 -6.90
C SER A 223 -2.14 15.50 -5.51
N SER A 224 -1.20 15.31 -4.58
CA SER A 224 -1.34 15.81 -3.21
C SER A 224 -1.34 17.34 -3.14
N SER A 225 -0.50 18.02 -3.93
CA SER A 225 -0.48 19.49 -4.02
C SER A 225 -1.76 20.04 -4.63
N PHE A 226 -2.30 19.40 -5.67
CA PHE A 226 -3.60 19.77 -6.24
C PHE A 226 -4.74 19.64 -5.23
N ARG A 227 -4.85 18.48 -4.55
CA ARG A 227 -5.88 18.23 -3.54
C ARG A 227 -5.84 19.27 -2.41
N ARG A 228 -4.65 19.60 -1.91
CA ARG A 228 -4.47 20.60 -0.86
C ARG A 228 -4.85 22.01 -1.31
N LYS A 229 -4.50 22.38 -2.54
CA LYS A 229 -4.92 23.65 -3.13
C LYS A 229 -6.45 23.74 -3.20
N MET A 230 -7.11 22.67 -3.65
CA MET A 230 -8.58 22.62 -3.73
C MET A 230 -9.25 22.65 -2.35
N ASN A 231 -8.64 22.03 -1.36
CA ASN A 231 -9.17 21.96 0.01
C ASN A 231 -8.78 23.18 0.88
N GLY A 232 -7.91 24.08 0.41
CA GLY A 232 -7.38 25.18 1.22
C GLY A 232 -6.52 24.72 2.39
N ARG A 233 -5.72 23.65 2.21
CA ARG A 233 -4.90 23.02 3.24
C ARG A 233 -3.41 23.10 2.90
N GLN A 234 -2.56 22.85 3.91
CA GLN A 234 -1.11 22.80 3.77
C GLN A 234 -0.57 21.44 4.19
N GLU A 235 0.51 21.00 3.52
CA GLU A 235 1.25 19.79 3.91
C GLU A 235 2.02 20.07 5.20
N LEU A 236 2.01 19.12 6.12
CA LEU A 236 2.81 19.15 7.33
C LEU A 236 3.87 18.06 7.25
N ASP A 237 5.12 18.45 7.55
CA ASP A 237 6.21 17.49 7.69
C ASP A 237 6.08 16.77 9.06
N VAL A 238 5.57 15.55 9.03
CA VAL A 238 5.34 14.72 10.22
C VAL A 238 6.63 13.98 10.58
N ASN A 239 7.38 14.50 11.56
CA ASN A 239 8.69 13.97 11.93
C ASN A 239 8.71 13.14 13.23
N ASN A 240 7.66 13.23 14.03
CA ASN A 240 7.47 12.44 15.24
C ASN A 240 6.00 12.05 15.40
N ILE A 241 5.76 11.06 16.26
CA ILE A 241 4.43 10.53 16.50
C ILE A 241 3.51 11.53 17.22
N ASP A 242 4.08 12.38 18.09
CA ASP A 242 3.34 13.42 18.84
C ASP A 242 2.74 14.51 17.94
N SER A 243 3.19 14.60 16.68
CA SER A 243 2.64 15.49 15.67
C SER A 243 1.30 14.99 15.11
N ILE A 244 0.96 13.72 15.34
CA ILE A 244 -0.33 13.15 15.00
C ILE A 244 -1.29 13.51 16.15
N PRO A 245 -2.49 14.06 15.87
CA PRO A 245 -3.49 14.30 16.91
C PRO A 245 -3.71 13.01 17.69
N ASP A 246 -3.68 13.07 19.03
CA ASP A 246 -3.76 11.97 20.01
C ASP A 246 -2.49 11.12 20.27
N GLY A 247 -1.36 11.41 19.60
CA GLY A 247 -0.05 10.80 19.89
C GLY A 247 0.23 9.43 19.25
N GLY A 248 -0.67 8.90 18.41
CA GLY A 248 -0.45 7.77 17.49
C GLY A 248 0.15 6.48 18.11
N TRP A 249 -0.65 5.42 18.28
CA TRP A 249 -0.17 4.20 18.97
C TRP A 249 0.31 3.12 17.98
N VAL A 250 1.63 2.93 17.86
CA VAL A 250 2.27 1.74 17.24
C VAL A 250 3.53 1.38 18.04
N ILE A 251 3.70 0.09 18.39
CA ILE A 251 4.90 -0.40 19.07
C ILE A 251 5.54 -1.47 18.16
N GLY A 252 6.75 -1.18 17.66
CA GLY A 252 7.56 -2.16 16.93
C GLY A 252 8.55 -2.86 17.87
N ALA A 253 8.70 -4.17 17.72
CA ALA A 253 9.86 -4.89 18.21
C ALA A 253 10.69 -5.29 16.98
N LEU A 254 11.92 -4.80 16.90
CA LEU A 254 12.94 -5.30 15.97
C LEU A 254 13.53 -6.61 16.50
#